data_AF-S6FNA3-F1
#
_entry.id   AF-S6FNA3-F1
#
_cell.length_a   1.000
_cell.length_b   1.000
_cell.length_c   1.000
_cell.angle_alpha   90.00
_cell.angle_beta   90.00
_cell.angle_gamma   90.00
#
_symmetry.space_group_name_H-M   'P 1'
#
loop_
_entity.id
_entity.type
_entity.pdbx_description
1 polymer ?
#
loop_
_entity_poly.entity_id
_entity_poly.type
_entity_poly.pdbx_seq_one_letter_code
_entity_poly.pdbx_strand_id
1 'polypeptide(L)'
;MGFRFKKSKNFGPFRVNVSKSGIGWSVGTKGARFTKRADGKKQTTLSIPGTGLSYVDVSGDKKNSSTNSKTEKINFSNNNNDNKPKIPFHKRSWFIWLMLILLPPVGIVLLWTSKKYNKKPRVALSIIFALYAMILFIPHSNTATQNNLVAQETKNEQEKIEKERAEKERIDKEESEKKKAAQEKAEKEKIAAEEAEKKKVAEEKTAAEEAEKQRIAQEKAASEEAEKQRTYAEQSGAAQTQTSTAIPQANQGVGQTVYIASSGKGKKYHSNPNCSKMNGATPLSKDEALNLGYTPCQKCH
;
A
#
# COMPACT_ATOMS: atom_id res chain seq x y z
N MET A 1 24.03 21.00 -49.57
CA MET A 1 23.53 21.31 -48.21
C MET A 1 23.67 20.05 -47.35
N GLY A 2 24.51 20.07 -46.31
CA GLY A 2 24.80 18.86 -45.52
C GLY A 2 23.69 18.53 -44.51
N PHE A 3 23.35 17.24 -44.38
CA PHE A 3 22.39 16.76 -43.39
C PHE A 3 22.85 17.09 -41.96
N ARG A 4 22.01 17.82 -41.20
CA ARG A 4 22.24 18.12 -39.77
C ARG A 4 21.34 17.23 -38.93
N PHE A 5 21.91 16.23 -38.26
CA PHE A 5 21.18 15.40 -37.30
C PHE A 5 21.30 15.96 -35.89
N LYS A 6 20.16 16.31 -35.29
CA LYS A 6 20.03 16.65 -33.87
C LYS A 6 18.72 16.07 -33.35
N LYS A 7 18.79 15.17 -32.37
CA LYS A 7 17.60 14.57 -31.75
C LYS A 7 17.72 14.68 -30.24
N SER A 8 16.73 15.27 -29.58
CA SER A 8 16.67 15.35 -28.12
C SER A 8 15.39 14.71 -27.59
N LYS A 9 15.51 13.94 -26.51
CA LYS A 9 14.37 13.33 -25.81
C LYS A 9 14.44 13.71 -24.33
N ASN A 10 13.32 14.16 -23.79
CA ASN A 10 13.18 14.56 -22.40
C ASN A 10 12.49 13.44 -21.61
N PHE A 11 13.04 13.10 -20.46
CA PHE A 11 12.55 12.09 -19.53
C PHE A 11 12.44 12.74 -18.14
N GLY A 12 11.69 13.84 -18.05
CA GLY A 12 11.49 14.60 -16.80
C GLY A 12 12.79 15.19 -16.22
N PRO A 13 13.28 14.71 -15.06
CA PRO A 13 14.54 15.19 -14.47
C PRO A 13 15.77 14.91 -15.34
N PHE A 14 15.65 14.02 -16.33
CA PHE A 14 16.74 13.67 -17.24
C PHE A 14 16.43 14.09 -18.69
N ARG A 15 17.44 14.50 -19.44
CA ARG A 15 17.35 14.79 -20.89
C ARG A 15 18.60 14.33 -21.62
N VAL A 16 18.39 13.67 -22.75
CA VAL A 16 19.45 13.23 -23.67
C VAL A 16 19.37 14.02 -24.97
N ASN A 17 20.52 14.44 -25.47
CA ASN A 17 20.66 15.15 -26.74
C ASN A 17 21.73 14.47 -27.60
N VAL A 18 21.33 13.94 -28.75
CA VAL A 18 22.22 13.28 -29.71
C VAL A 18 22.45 14.24 -30.88
N SER A 19 23.72 14.48 -31.21
CA SER A 19 24.14 15.42 -32.25
C SER A 19 25.38 14.90 -33.00
N LYS A 20 25.83 15.61 -34.04
CA LYS A 20 27.07 15.27 -34.78
C LYS A 20 28.32 15.23 -33.90
N SER A 21 28.38 16.03 -32.84
CA SER A 21 29.50 16.02 -31.89
C SER A 21 29.43 14.86 -30.89
N GLY A 22 28.35 14.05 -30.91
CA GLY A 22 28.12 12.94 -30.00
C GLY A 22 26.88 13.11 -29.12
N ILE A 23 26.85 12.37 -28.02
CA ILE A 23 25.72 12.25 -27.09
C ILE A 23 25.99 13.10 -25.85
N GLY A 24 25.12 14.08 -25.60
CA GLY A 24 25.07 14.85 -24.37
C GLY A 24 23.90 14.42 -23.48
N TRP A 25 24.05 14.59 -22.18
CA TRP A 25 23.01 14.29 -21.20
C TRP A 25 22.95 15.37 -20.14
N SER A 26 21.78 15.51 -19.52
CA SER A 26 21.56 16.46 -18.43
C SER A 26 20.63 15.86 -17.40
N VAL A 27 20.96 16.05 -16.14
CA VAL A 27 20.19 15.58 -14.99
C VAL A 27 19.96 16.77 -14.05
N GLY A 28 18.71 16.93 -13.59
CA GLY A 28 18.38 17.94 -12.60
C GLY A 28 16.93 18.37 -12.62
N THR A 29 16.52 18.98 -11.52
CA THR A 29 15.19 19.52 -11.27
C THR A 29 15.18 21.04 -11.40
N LYS A 30 14.04 21.68 -11.15
CA LYS A 30 13.95 23.14 -11.02
C LYS A 30 14.75 23.58 -9.79
N GLY A 31 16.02 23.92 -10.00
CA GLY A 31 16.88 24.52 -8.99
C GLY A 31 18.35 24.11 -9.05
N ALA A 32 18.63 22.88 -9.49
CA ALA A 32 19.99 22.41 -9.71
C ALA A 32 20.02 21.49 -10.93
N ARG A 33 20.83 21.82 -11.93
CA ARG A 33 20.96 21.04 -13.16
C ARG A 33 22.41 20.90 -13.58
N PHE A 34 22.82 19.65 -13.79
CA PHE A 34 24.12 19.30 -14.36
C PHE A 34 23.93 18.84 -15.80
N THR A 35 24.73 19.40 -16.71
CA THR A 35 24.66 19.11 -18.14
C THR A 35 26.04 18.78 -18.66
N LYS A 36 26.20 17.60 -19.26
CA LYS A 36 27.36 17.25 -20.08
C LYS A 36 26.96 17.38 -21.55
N ARG A 37 27.54 18.35 -22.24
CA ARG A 37 27.26 18.62 -23.66
C ARG A 37 27.99 17.60 -24.54
N ALA A 38 27.48 17.40 -25.76
CA ALA A 38 28.14 16.57 -26.76
C ALA A 38 29.54 17.09 -27.13
N ASP A 39 29.76 18.41 -27.04
CA ASP A 39 31.05 19.06 -27.33
C ASP A 39 32.08 18.94 -26.18
N GLY A 40 31.81 18.12 -25.15
CA GLY A 40 32.71 17.88 -24.01
C GLY A 40 32.62 18.89 -22.86
N LYS A 41 31.96 20.04 -23.05
CA LYS A 41 31.76 21.05 -22.00
C LYS A 41 30.79 20.55 -20.92
N LYS A 42 31.12 20.82 -19.66
CA LYS A 42 30.28 20.57 -18.50
C LYS A 42 29.65 21.88 -18.05
N GLN A 43 28.36 21.86 -17.74
CA GLN A 43 27.61 23.03 -17.29
C GLN A 43 26.84 22.70 -16.03
N THR A 44 26.99 23.53 -14.99
CA THR A 44 26.28 23.43 -13.72
C THR A 44 25.42 24.67 -13.56
N THR A 45 24.12 24.49 -13.43
CA THR A 45 23.14 25.57 -13.22
C THR A 45 22.52 25.42 -11.84
N LEU A 46 22.60 26.47 -11.03
CA LEU A 46 21.94 26.59 -9.73
C LEU A 46 20.98 27.78 -9.79
N SER A 47 19.72 27.60 -9.44
CA SER A 47 18.70 28.66 -9.54
C SER A 47 17.73 28.58 -8.36
N ILE A 48 17.38 29.72 -7.79
CA ILE A 48 16.39 29.79 -6.73
C ILE A 48 15.01 30.08 -7.36
N PRO A 49 13.99 29.22 -7.16
CA PRO A 49 12.67 29.41 -7.76
C PRO A 49 12.00 30.66 -7.19
N GLY A 50 11.38 31.46 -8.05
CA GLY A 50 10.62 32.65 -7.65
C GLY A 50 11.45 33.94 -7.45
N THR A 51 12.78 33.85 -7.38
CA THR A 51 13.64 35.03 -7.13
C THR A 51 14.40 35.53 -8.37
N GLY A 52 14.33 34.80 -9.49
CA GLY A 52 15.04 35.16 -10.74
C GLY A 52 16.56 35.00 -10.69
N LEU A 53 17.13 34.58 -9.56
CA LEU A 53 18.56 34.43 -9.36
C LEU A 53 19.03 33.05 -9.85
N SER A 54 19.95 33.05 -10.81
CA SER A 54 20.59 31.83 -11.31
C SER A 54 22.10 32.00 -11.49
N TYR A 55 22.88 31.02 -11.05
CA TYR A 55 24.29 30.87 -11.31
C TYR A 55 24.52 29.77 -12.35
N VAL A 56 25.33 30.06 -13.37
CA VAL A 56 25.69 29.10 -14.41
C VAL A 56 27.20 29.09 -14.57
N ASP A 57 27.81 27.94 -14.30
CA ASP A 57 29.22 27.70 -14.57
C ASP A 57 29.38 26.74 -15.74
N VAL A 58 30.30 27.06 -16.66
CA VAL A 58 30.61 26.24 -17.85
C VAL A 58 32.10 26.00 -17.89
N SER A 59 32.50 24.76 -17.65
CA SER A 59 33.90 24.34 -17.66
C SER A 59 34.17 23.44 -18.87
N GLY A 60 35.21 23.77 -19.64
CA GLY A 60 35.69 22.93 -20.74
C GLY A 60 36.80 23.62 -21.54
N ASP A 61 37.79 22.84 -21.93
CA ASP A 61 38.97 23.33 -22.64
C ASP A 61 38.58 23.98 -23.97
N LYS A 62 38.94 25.26 -24.12
CA LYS A 62 38.90 25.93 -25.43
C LYS A 62 39.98 25.29 -26.28
N LYS A 63 39.58 24.53 -27.30
CA LYS A 63 40.50 24.18 -28.40
C LYS A 63 40.93 25.50 -29.03
N ASN A 64 42.18 25.91 -28.79
CA ASN A 64 42.74 27.13 -29.36
C ASN A 64 42.76 27.00 -30.88
N SER A 65 41.81 27.65 -31.56
CA SER A 65 41.94 27.91 -33.00
C SER A 65 42.90 29.09 -33.15
N SER A 66 44.18 28.78 -33.37
CA SER A 66 45.21 29.77 -33.67
C SER A 66 44.93 30.42 -35.03
N THR A 67 44.21 31.53 -35.05
CA THR A 67 44.24 32.47 -36.17
C THR A 67 45.56 33.23 -36.10
N ASN A 68 46.45 32.89 -37.03
CA ASN A 68 47.81 33.39 -37.15
C ASN A 68 47.81 34.79 -37.79
N SER A 69 47.91 35.86 -36.99
CA SER A 69 48.19 37.21 -37.48
C SER A 69 49.68 37.52 -37.32
N LYS A 70 50.40 37.46 -38.45
CA LYS A 70 51.82 37.79 -38.59
C LYS A 70 51.98 39.30 -38.53
N THR A 71 52.66 39.82 -37.49
CA THR A 71 53.11 41.22 -37.42
C THR A 71 54.63 41.21 -37.31
N GLU A 72 55.27 41.87 -38.28
CA GLU A 72 56.72 41.95 -38.48
C GLU A 72 57.42 42.69 -37.33
N LYS A 73 58.63 42.23 -36.99
CA LYS A 73 59.55 42.90 -36.06
C LYS A 73 60.71 43.51 -36.85
N ILE A 74 60.85 44.82 -36.74
CA ILE A 74 62.07 45.57 -37.09
C ILE A 74 63.16 45.26 -36.06
N ASN A 75 64.32 44.81 -36.55
CA ASN A 75 65.50 44.50 -35.75
C ASN A 75 66.29 45.79 -35.46
N PHE A 76 66.41 46.18 -34.19
CA PHE A 76 67.45 47.11 -33.75
C PHE A 76 68.56 46.31 -33.09
N SER A 77 69.69 46.23 -33.78
CA SER A 77 70.93 45.67 -33.26
C SER A 77 71.50 46.66 -32.25
N ASN A 78 71.71 46.22 -31.00
CA ASN A 78 72.47 47.00 -30.03
C ASN A 78 73.53 46.10 -29.41
N ASN A 79 74.76 46.34 -29.83
CA ASN A 79 75.98 45.75 -29.30
C ASN A 79 76.28 46.45 -27.97
N ASN A 80 76.30 45.72 -26.86
CA ASN A 80 76.96 46.18 -25.65
C ASN A 80 77.63 45.01 -24.94
N ASN A 81 78.92 45.21 -24.66
CA ASN A 81 79.77 44.31 -23.92
C ASN A 81 79.32 44.25 -22.45
N ASP A 82 78.74 43.11 -22.06
CA ASP A 82 78.31 42.89 -20.68
C ASP A 82 79.34 42.02 -19.94
N ASN A 83 80.27 42.63 -19.20
CA ASN A 83 80.95 41.94 -18.11
C ASN A 83 79.95 41.72 -16.94
N LYS A 84 79.11 40.67 -17.04
CA LYS A 84 78.17 40.33 -15.97
C LYS A 84 78.93 39.72 -14.79
N PRO A 85 78.71 40.19 -13.54
CA PRO A 85 79.31 39.57 -12.37
C PRO A 85 78.88 38.11 -12.26
N LYS A 86 79.85 37.20 -12.03
CA LYS A 86 79.60 35.76 -11.90
C LYS A 86 78.74 35.51 -10.65
N ILE A 87 77.47 35.19 -10.83
CA ILE A 87 76.53 34.87 -9.74
C ILE A 87 76.87 33.48 -9.19
N PRO A 88 77.05 33.31 -7.86
CA PRO A 88 77.33 32.01 -7.26
C PRO A 88 76.16 31.03 -7.48
N PHE A 89 76.47 29.73 -7.61
CA PHE A 89 75.52 28.75 -8.13
C PHE A 89 74.21 28.66 -7.32
N HIS A 90 74.30 28.84 -5.99
CA HIS A 90 73.16 28.74 -5.07
C HIS A 90 72.17 29.92 -5.18
N LYS A 91 72.54 31.00 -5.88
CA LYS A 91 71.65 32.13 -6.20
C LYS A 91 70.93 31.96 -7.54
N ARG A 92 71.20 30.88 -8.28
CA ARG A 92 70.53 30.60 -9.55
C ARG A 92 69.10 30.14 -9.28
N SER A 93 68.17 30.57 -10.14
CA SER A 93 66.74 30.24 -9.97
C SER A 93 66.52 28.73 -9.87
N TRP A 94 67.14 27.94 -10.75
CA TRP A 94 66.96 26.47 -10.74
C TRP A 94 67.34 25.82 -9.39
N PHE A 95 68.37 26.34 -8.70
CA PHE A 95 68.78 25.83 -7.38
C PHE A 95 67.78 26.19 -6.28
N ILE A 96 67.19 27.40 -6.34
CA ILE A 96 66.13 27.80 -5.40
C ILE A 96 64.90 26.91 -5.58
N TRP A 97 64.50 26.61 -6.82
CA TRP A 97 63.40 25.68 -7.10
C TRP A 97 63.73 24.25 -6.63
N LEU A 98 64.96 23.79 -6.79
CA LEU A 98 65.42 22.48 -6.30
C LEU A 98 65.34 22.39 -4.77
N MET A 99 65.82 23.42 -4.05
CA MET A 99 65.74 23.45 -2.59
C MET A 99 64.30 23.59 -2.07
N LEU A 100 63.41 24.26 -2.81
CA LEU A 100 62.01 24.42 -2.45
C LEU A 100 61.20 23.11 -2.55
N ILE A 101 61.63 22.20 -3.43
CA ILE A 101 61.03 20.88 -3.62
C ILE A 101 61.65 19.84 -2.67
N LEU A 102 62.99 19.83 -2.56
CA LEU A 102 63.72 18.81 -1.79
C LEU A 102 63.69 19.09 -0.28
N LEU A 103 63.78 20.36 0.12
CA LEU A 103 63.81 20.75 1.52
C LEU A 103 63.03 22.06 1.71
N PRO A 104 61.68 22.00 1.65
CA PRO A 104 60.80 23.16 1.66
C PRO A 104 61.14 24.27 2.67
N PRO A 105 61.48 23.99 3.95
CA PRO A 105 61.82 25.05 4.90
C PRO A 105 63.08 25.84 4.51
N VAL A 106 64.11 25.17 4.01
CA VAL A 106 65.37 25.81 3.56
C VAL A 106 65.14 26.58 2.26
N GLY A 107 64.33 26.03 1.34
CA GLY A 107 63.96 26.71 0.09
C GLY A 107 63.17 28.00 0.30
N ILE A 108 62.24 28.03 1.27
CA ILE A 108 61.46 29.24 1.62
C ILE A 108 62.39 30.34 2.17
N VAL A 109 63.35 30.00 3.03
CA VAL A 109 64.33 30.96 3.55
C VAL A 109 65.21 31.52 2.43
N LEU A 110 65.68 30.67 1.50
CA LEU A 110 66.46 31.10 0.33
C LEU A 110 65.68 32.03 -0.62
N LEU A 111 64.36 31.83 -0.74
CA LEU A 111 63.49 32.68 -1.56
C LEU A 111 63.43 34.13 -1.00
N TRP A 112 63.49 34.29 0.32
CA TRP A 112 63.47 35.59 0.97
C TRP A 112 64.84 36.28 0.99
N THR A 113 65.93 35.52 1.14
CA THR A 113 67.30 36.07 1.11
C THR A 113 67.72 36.52 -0.29
N SER A 114 67.27 35.81 -1.33
CA SER A 114 67.64 36.11 -2.72
C SER A 114 66.94 37.36 -3.32
N LYS A 115 65.91 37.92 -2.67
CA LYS A 115 65.12 39.13 -3.05
C LYS A 115 64.74 39.28 -4.54
N LYS A 116 64.87 38.24 -5.35
CA LYS A 116 64.73 38.26 -6.83
C LYS A 116 63.30 38.50 -7.31
N TYR A 117 62.31 38.23 -6.45
CA TYR A 117 60.89 38.28 -6.76
C TYR A 117 60.19 39.43 -6.05
N ASN A 118 59.06 39.90 -6.58
CA ASN A 118 58.23 40.90 -5.90
C ASN A 118 57.67 40.38 -4.56
N LYS A 119 57.23 41.26 -3.67
CA LYS A 119 56.70 40.87 -2.35
C LYS A 119 55.50 39.91 -2.46
N LYS A 120 54.59 40.16 -3.41
CA LYS A 120 53.37 39.36 -3.64
C LYS A 120 53.65 37.89 -4.04
N PRO A 121 54.46 37.57 -5.06
CA PRO A 121 54.78 36.18 -5.40
C PRO A 121 55.60 35.47 -4.31
N ARG A 122 56.41 36.19 -3.52
CA ARG A 122 57.12 35.60 -2.37
C ARG A 122 56.15 35.08 -1.31
N VAL A 123 55.14 35.88 -0.96
CA VAL A 123 54.11 35.50 0.00
C VAL A 123 53.29 34.32 -0.54
N ALA A 124 52.81 34.40 -1.78
CA ALA A 124 52.03 33.32 -2.39
C ALA A 124 52.79 31.99 -2.44
N LEU A 125 54.06 31.99 -2.86
CA LEU A 125 54.89 30.78 -2.91
C LEU A 125 55.20 30.24 -1.51
N SER A 126 55.45 31.11 -0.52
CA SER A 126 55.67 30.65 0.86
C SER A 126 54.45 29.95 1.44
N ILE A 127 53.24 30.43 1.16
CA ILE A 127 51.99 29.80 1.65
C ILE A 127 51.79 28.43 0.99
N ILE A 128 51.96 28.35 -0.33
CA ILE A 128 51.77 27.10 -1.09
C ILE A 128 52.76 26.03 -0.63
N PHE A 129 54.04 26.37 -0.52
CA PHE A 129 55.07 25.40 -0.12
C PHE A 129 55.06 25.10 1.38
N ALA A 130 54.56 26.00 2.23
CA ALA A 130 54.31 25.71 3.64
C ALA A 130 53.16 24.70 3.80
N LEU A 131 52.08 24.84 3.04
CA LEU A 131 50.99 23.85 3.02
C LEU A 131 51.47 22.50 2.47
N TYR A 132 52.29 22.51 1.42
CA TYR A 132 52.92 21.29 0.90
C TYR A 132 53.82 20.60 1.93
N ALA A 133 54.65 21.37 2.64
CA ALA A 133 55.50 20.84 3.71
C ALA A 133 54.68 20.31 4.88
N MET A 134 53.60 20.99 5.24
CA MET A 134 52.68 20.55 6.29
C MET A 134 52.05 19.20 5.94
N ILE A 135 51.62 19.00 4.68
CA ILE A 135 51.08 17.74 4.17
C ILE A 135 52.13 16.62 4.18
N LEU A 136 53.38 16.92 3.82
CA LEU A 136 54.47 15.93 3.85
C LEU A 136 54.91 15.55 5.27
N PHE A 137 54.83 16.47 6.22
CA PHE A 137 55.21 16.24 7.62
C PHE A 137 54.06 15.77 8.50
N ILE A 138 52.83 15.60 7.98
CA ILE A 138 51.77 14.90 8.71
C ILE A 138 52.30 13.48 8.94
N PRO A 139 52.55 13.05 10.20
CA PRO A 139 52.79 11.64 10.45
C PRO A 139 51.54 10.93 9.95
N HIS A 140 51.67 10.13 8.88
CA HIS A 140 50.64 9.17 8.53
C HIS A 140 50.58 8.20 9.70
N SER A 141 49.79 8.55 10.72
CA SER A 141 49.53 7.69 11.86
C SER A 141 49.05 6.37 11.30
N ASN A 142 49.76 5.30 11.65
CA ASN A 142 49.55 3.97 11.09
C ASN A 142 48.06 3.58 11.18
N THR A 143 47.40 3.52 10.02
CA THR A 143 45.99 3.14 9.81
C THR A 143 45.68 1.71 10.29
N ALA A 144 46.69 0.92 10.66
CA ALA A 144 46.56 -0.48 11.04
C ALA A 144 45.77 -0.71 12.35
N THR A 145 45.83 0.21 13.33
CA THR A 145 45.17 0.02 14.64
C THR A 145 43.69 0.45 14.64
N GLN A 146 43.33 1.48 13.84
CA GLN A 146 41.93 1.92 13.69
C GLN A 146 41.11 0.92 12.85
N ASN A 147 41.70 0.32 11.82
CA ASN A 147 41.00 -0.63 10.95
C ASN A 147 40.59 -1.94 11.65
N ASN A 148 41.30 -2.37 12.70
CA ASN A 148 41.00 -3.63 13.38
C ASN A 148 39.81 -3.51 14.35
N LEU A 149 39.70 -2.38 15.07
CA LEU A 149 38.57 -2.10 15.96
C LEU A 149 37.27 -1.92 15.17
N VAL A 150 37.30 -1.15 14.08
CA VAL A 150 36.14 -0.98 13.18
C VAL A 150 35.73 -2.32 12.55
N ALA A 151 36.68 -3.20 12.23
CA ALA A 151 36.39 -4.54 11.70
C ALA A 151 35.77 -5.47 12.75
N GLN A 152 36.07 -5.29 14.04
CA GLN A 152 35.44 -6.06 15.13
C GLN A 152 34.04 -5.55 15.45
N GLU A 153 33.85 -4.23 15.51
CA GLU A 153 32.53 -3.62 15.76
C GLU A 153 31.54 -3.95 14.64
N THR A 154 31.97 -3.89 13.37
CA THR A 154 31.11 -4.23 12.23
C THR A 154 30.69 -5.70 12.21
N LYS A 155 31.55 -6.64 12.65
CA LYS A 155 31.19 -8.05 12.79
C LYS A 155 30.19 -8.29 13.90
N ASN A 156 30.39 -7.67 15.07
CA ASN A 156 29.47 -7.80 16.21
C ASN A 156 28.08 -7.21 15.87
N GLU A 157 28.05 -6.11 15.14
CA GLU A 157 26.81 -5.48 14.70
C GLU A 157 26.09 -6.30 13.62
N GLN A 158 26.82 -6.88 12.67
CA GLN A 158 26.27 -7.82 11.70
C GLN A 158 25.67 -9.07 12.36
N GLU A 159 26.36 -9.66 13.33
CA GLU A 159 25.86 -10.83 14.06
C GLU A 159 24.60 -10.50 14.89
N LYS A 160 24.53 -9.30 15.46
CA LYS A 160 23.34 -8.83 16.19
C LYS A 160 22.14 -8.66 15.27
N ILE A 161 22.35 -8.08 14.08
CA ILE A 161 21.30 -7.90 13.06
C ILE A 161 20.82 -9.27 12.55
N GLU A 162 21.73 -10.23 12.36
CA GLU A 162 21.38 -11.58 11.91
C GLU A 162 20.56 -12.34 12.97
N LYS A 163 20.93 -12.24 14.25
CA LYS A 163 20.16 -12.80 15.37
C LYS A 163 18.77 -12.20 15.49
N GLU A 164 18.65 -10.87 15.38
CA GLU A 164 17.35 -10.19 15.42
C GLU A 164 16.45 -10.58 14.23
N ARG A 165 17.04 -10.75 13.03
CA ARG A 165 16.30 -11.21 11.85
C ARG A 165 15.83 -12.66 12.00
N ALA A 166 16.70 -13.55 12.51
CA ALA A 166 16.34 -14.94 12.77
C ALA A 166 15.24 -15.06 13.83
N GLU A 167 15.26 -14.21 14.86
CA GLU A 167 14.20 -14.16 15.87
C GLU A 167 12.87 -13.68 15.29
N LYS A 168 12.86 -12.60 14.50
CA LYS A 168 11.67 -12.13 13.80
C LYS A 168 11.08 -13.18 12.87
N GLU A 169 11.92 -13.87 12.10
CA GLU A 169 11.47 -14.94 11.21
C GLU A 169 10.84 -16.12 11.98
N ARG A 170 11.39 -16.47 13.15
CA ARG A 170 10.79 -17.48 14.04
C ARG A 170 9.42 -17.05 14.57
N ILE A 171 9.29 -15.79 14.98
CA ILE A 171 8.02 -15.24 15.47
C ILE A 171 6.98 -15.21 14.35
N ASP A 172 7.34 -14.75 13.15
CA ASP A 172 6.44 -14.72 12.00
C ASP A 172 5.99 -16.12 11.60
N LYS A 173 6.91 -17.10 11.63
CA LYS A 173 6.59 -18.50 11.36
C LYS A 173 5.63 -19.07 12.39
N GLU A 174 5.89 -18.85 13.68
CA GLU A 174 5.01 -19.29 14.77
C GLU A 174 3.62 -18.64 14.68
N GLU A 175 3.54 -17.35 14.37
CA GLU A 175 2.26 -16.65 14.17
C GLU A 175 1.50 -17.20 12.95
N SER A 176 2.21 -17.48 11.85
CA SER A 176 1.62 -18.07 10.65
C SER A 176 1.07 -19.48 10.90
N GLU A 177 1.76 -20.29 11.70
CA GLU A 177 1.32 -21.63 12.09
C GLU A 177 0.10 -21.56 13.02
N LYS A 178 0.10 -20.64 14.00
CA LYS A 178 -1.06 -20.38 14.86
C LYS A 178 -2.29 -19.93 14.06
N LYS A 179 -2.12 -19.05 13.07
CA LYS A 179 -3.22 -18.60 12.19
C LYS A 179 -3.77 -19.75 11.34
N LYS A 180 -2.92 -20.59 10.76
CA LYS A 180 -3.34 -21.78 10.00
C LYS A 180 -4.11 -22.76 10.88
N ALA A 181 -3.60 -23.05 12.08
CA ALA A 181 -4.27 -23.93 13.04
C ALA A 181 -5.63 -23.37 13.50
N ALA A 182 -5.76 -22.06 13.68
CA ALA A 182 -7.03 -21.43 14.03
C ALA A 182 -8.04 -21.48 12.87
N GLN A 183 -7.59 -21.26 11.62
CA GLN A 183 -8.43 -21.38 10.43
C GLN A 183 -8.92 -22.81 10.21
N GLU A 184 -8.04 -23.80 10.34
CA GLU A 184 -8.42 -25.21 10.19
C GLU A 184 -9.43 -25.64 11.26
N LYS A 185 -9.27 -25.18 12.51
CA LYS A 185 -10.26 -25.44 13.57
C LYS A 185 -11.61 -24.82 13.25
N ALA A 186 -11.64 -23.55 12.81
CA ALA A 186 -12.88 -22.87 12.46
C ALA A 186 -13.57 -23.51 11.24
N GLU A 187 -12.81 -24.01 10.27
CA GLU A 187 -13.35 -24.73 9.12
C GLU A 187 -13.94 -26.08 9.52
N LYS A 188 -13.24 -26.86 10.34
CA LYS A 188 -13.76 -28.13 10.89
C LYS A 188 -15.04 -27.93 11.69
N GLU A 189 -15.13 -26.86 12.49
CA GLU A 189 -16.33 -26.54 13.26
C GLU A 189 -17.50 -26.16 12.36
N LYS A 190 -17.27 -25.37 11.30
CA LYS A 190 -18.29 -25.03 10.30
C LYS A 190 -18.83 -26.27 9.57
N ILE A 191 -17.93 -27.16 9.15
CA ILE A 191 -18.31 -28.41 8.47
C ILE A 191 -19.14 -29.29 9.43
N ALA A 192 -18.72 -29.43 10.69
CA ALA A 192 -19.46 -30.19 11.69
C ALA A 192 -20.84 -29.59 11.98
N ALA A 193 -20.96 -28.26 12.06
CA ALA A 193 -22.23 -27.57 12.25
C ALA A 193 -23.17 -27.76 11.05
N GLU A 194 -22.66 -27.64 9.82
CA GLU A 194 -23.43 -27.86 8.59
C GLU A 194 -23.90 -29.33 8.48
N GLU A 195 -23.06 -30.29 8.83
CA GLU A 195 -23.46 -31.71 8.83
C GLU A 195 -24.53 -32.00 9.90
N ALA A 196 -24.41 -31.39 11.09
CA ALA A 196 -25.41 -31.51 12.14
C ALA A 196 -26.76 -30.89 11.72
N GLU A 197 -26.74 -29.74 11.05
CA GLU A 197 -27.95 -29.11 10.51
C GLU A 197 -28.59 -29.97 9.41
N LYS A 198 -27.79 -30.50 8.46
CA LYS A 198 -28.28 -31.41 7.42
C LYS A 198 -28.92 -32.67 8.01
N LYS A 199 -28.34 -33.24 9.07
CA LYS A 199 -28.92 -34.39 9.78
C LYS A 199 -30.25 -34.05 10.43
N LYS A 200 -30.35 -32.91 11.12
CA LYS A 200 -31.61 -32.45 11.74
C LYS A 200 -32.72 -32.24 10.69
N VAL A 201 -32.39 -31.60 9.57
CA VAL A 201 -33.36 -31.37 8.48
C VAL A 201 -33.78 -32.68 7.81
N ALA A 202 -32.87 -33.65 7.66
CA ALA A 202 -33.21 -34.97 7.12
C ALA A 202 -34.15 -35.73 8.08
N GLU A 203 -33.85 -35.73 9.37
CA GLU A 203 -34.65 -36.38 10.41
C GLU A 203 -36.05 -35.75 10.51
N GLU A 204 -36.16 -34.42 10.46
CA GLU A 204 -37.43 -33.70 10.45
C GLU A 204 -38.28 -34.05 9.22
N LYS A 205 -37.65 -34.14 8.03
CA LYS A 205 -38.35 -34.56 6.81
C LYS A 205 -38.87 -36.00 6.90
N THR A 206 -38.07 -36.91 7.45
CA THR A 206 -38.51 -38.30 7.65
C THR A 206 -39.64 -38.41 8.66
N ALA A 207 -39.59 -37.65 9.75
CA ALA A 207 -40.66 -37.60 10.75
C ALA A 207 -41.95 -36.99 10.19
N ALA A 208 -41.85 -35.94 9.37
CA ALA A 208 -43.00 -35.32 8.71
C ALA A 208 -43.67 -36.26 7.70
N GLU A 209 -42.88 -36.99 6.90
CA GLU A 209 -43.41 -37.99 5.95
C GLU A 209 -44.11 -39.14 6.67
N GLU A 210 -43.56 -39.63 7.79
CA GLU A 210 -44.19 -40.69 8.58
C GLU A 210 -45.49 -40.21 9.25
N ALA A 211 -45.51 -39.00 9.81
CA ALA A 211 -46.71 -38.39 10.39
C ALA A 211 -47.83 -38.21 9.33
N GLU A 212 -47.47 -37.83 8.10
CA GLU A 212 -48.43 -37.72 7.00
C GLU A 212 -48.99 -39.08 6.58
N LYS A 213 -48.16 -40.12 6.49
CA LYS A 213 -48.61 -41.49 6.22
C LYS A 213 -49.58 -42.00 7.30
N GLN A 214 -49.29 -41.72 8.57
CA GLN A 214 -50.17 -42.09 9.68
C GLN A 214 -51.51 -41.35 9.62
N ARG A 215 -51.51 -40.05 9.32
CA ARG A 215 -52.75 -39.25 9.16
C ARG A 215 -53.63 -39.80 8.03
N ILE A 216 -53.04 -40.10 6.87
CA ILE A 216 -53.77 -40.69 5.74
C ILE A 216 -54.33 -42.08 6.08
N ALA A 217 -53.58 -42.90 6.83
CA ALA A 217 -54.06 -44.21 7.28
C ALA A 217 -55.23 -44.11 8.27
N GLN A 218 -55.15 -43.17 9.23
CA GLN A 218 -56.23 -42.89 10.19
C GLN A 218 -57.49 -42.37 9.50
N GLU A 219 -57.35 -41.47 8.52
CA GLU A 219 -58.47 -40.94 7.75
C GLU A 219 -59.18 -42.04 6.94
N LYS A 220 -58.41 -42.93 6.30
CA LYS A 220 -58.96 -44.09 5.59
C LYS A 220 -59.70 -45.05 6.54
N ALA A 221 -59.10 -45.37 7.69
CA ALA A 221 -59.74 -46.23 8.69
C ALA A 221 -61.04 -45.62 9.23
N ALA A 222 -61.05 -44.32 9.54
CA ALA A 222 -62.26 -43.61 9.98
C ALA A 222 -63.36 -43.58 8.90
N SER A 223 -62.97 -43.42 7.63
CA SER A 223 -63.92 -43.45 6.51
C SER A 223 -64.54 -44.84 6.30
N GLU A 224 -63.75 -45.91 6.45
CA GLU A 224 -64.22 -47.30 6.33
C GLU A 224 -65.12 -47.68 7.51
N GLU A 225 -64.81 -47.22 8.72
CA GLU A 225 -65.65 -47.43 9.90
C GLU A 225 -66.98 -46.65 9.79
N ALA A 226 -66.96 -45.42 9.27
CA ALA A 226 -68.17 -44.66 8.98
C ALA A 226 -69.04 -45.34 7.92
N GLU A 227 -68.44 -45.99 6.91
CA GLU A 227 -69.16 -46.76 5.89
C GLU A 227 -69.79 -48.05 6.46
N LYS A 228 -69.07 -48.75 7.34
CA LYS A 228 -69.62 -49.89 8.12
C LYS A 228 -70.78 -49.48 9.03
N GLN A 229 -70.71 -48.31 9.66
CA GLN A 229 -71.81 -47.79 10.48
C GLN A 229 -73.01 -47.36 9.64
N ARG A 230 -72.80 -46.77 8.45
CA ARG A 230 -73.89 -46.42 7.52
C ARG A 230 -74.61 -47.65 6.99
N THR A 231 -73.87 -48.68 6.57
CA THR A 231 -74.47 -49.94 6.09
C THR A 231 -75.23 -50.70 7.17
N TYR A 232 -74.79 -50.65 8.44
CA TYR A 232 -75.54 -51.21 9.57
C TYR A 232 -76.81 -50.41 9.91
N ALA A 233 -76.74 -49.08 9.86
CA ALA A 233 -77.91 -48.21 10.02
C ALA A 233 -78.95 -48.45 8.91
N GLU A 234 -78.51 -48.69 7.67
CA GLU A 234 -79.36 -48.96 6.50
C GLU A 234 -79.99 -50.38 6.54
N GLN A 235 -79.33 -51.37 7.14
CA GLN A 235 -79.91 -52.71 7.40
C GLN A 235 -80.87 -52.76 8.59
N SER A 236 -80.79 -51.82 9.54
CA SER A 236 -81.66 -51.76 10.72
C SER A 236 -82.91 -50.85 10.53
N GLY A 237 -83.04 -50.18 9.39
CA GLY A 237 -84.05 -49.15 9.13
C GLY A 237 -85.13 -49.53 8.12
N ALA A 238 -85.89 -50.61 8.36
CA ALA A 238 -87.10 -50.92 7.60
C ALA A 238 -88.29 -51.22 8.54
N ALA A 239 -88.70 -50.24 9.35
CA ALA A 239 -90.04 -50.18 9.91
C ALA A 239 -90.38 -48.78 10.47
N GLN A 240 -91.48 -48.24 9.93
CA GLN A 240 -92.45 -47.31 10.52
C GLN A 240 -92.33 -45.78 10.31
N THR A 241 -93.49 -45.32 9.84
CA THR A 241 -94.04 -44.02 9.49
C THR A 241 -94.45 -43.15 10.68
N GLN A 242 -94.48 -41.83 10.42
CA GLN A 242 -95.47 -40.81 10.86
C GLN A 242 -95.37 -40.07 12.23
N THR A 243 -95.19 -38.74 12.10
CA THR A 243 -95.86 -37.58 12.75
C THR A 243 -95.73 -37.21 14.25
N SER A 244 -95.22 -35.97 14.43
CA SER A 244 -95.69 -34.82 15.26
C SER A 244 -95.34 -34.65 16.76
N THR A 245 -94.56 -33.57 17.01
CA THR A 245 -94.62 -32.50 18.05
C THR A 245 -94.32 -32.72 19.55
N ALA A 246 -93.36 -31.87 20.02
CA ALA A 246 -93.22 -31.17 21.32
C ALA A 246 -92.30 -31.73 22.46
N ILE A 247 -91.06 -31.16 22.56
CA ILE A 247 -90.30 -30.48 23.68
C ILE A 247 -90.53 -30.92 25.16
N PRO A 248 -89.55 -30.90 26.14
CA PRO A 248 -88.11 -30.45 26.17
C PRO A 248 -87.02 -31.36 26.86
N GLN A 249 -85.74 -30.98 26.65
CA GLN A 249 -84.59 -30.83 27.59
C GLN A 249 -83.46 -31.89 27.84
N ALA A 250 -82.22 -31.33 27.84
CA ALA A 250 -80.88 -31.76 28.33
C ALA A 250 -79.92 -32.48 27.33
N ASN A 251 -78.95 -31.81 26.66
CA ASN A 251 -77.61 -31.27 27.07
C ASN A 251 -76.51 -32.39 27.14
N GLN A 252 -75.48 -32.50 26.28
CA GLN A 252 -74.29 -31.65 25.99
C GLN A 252 -73.67 -32.14 24.63
N GLY A 253 -72.91 -31.40 23.81
CA GLY A 253 -72.39 -30.04 23.88
C GLY A 253 -72.40 -29.42 22.47
N VAL A 254 -72.96 -28.21 22.40
CA VAL A 254 -73.22 -27.45 21.18
C VAL A 254 -72.18 -26.34 21.11
N GLY A 255 -71.30 -26.38 20.11
CA GLY A 255 -70.39 -25.26 19.81
C GLY A 255 -71.21 -24.02 19.47
N GLN A 256 -71.03 -22.94 20.23
CA GLN A 256 -71.68 -21.65 19.91
C GLN A 256 -71.10 -21.12 18.60
N THR A 257 -71.94 -20.96 17.57
CA THR A 257 -71.55 -20.34 16.30
C THR A 257 -71.34 -18.84 16.50
N VAL A 258 -70.14 -18.36 16.21
CA VAL A 258 -69.75 -16.95 16.23
C VAL A 258 -69.44 -16.47 14.81
N TYR A 259 -69.59 -15.17 14.56
CA TYR A 259 -69.38 -14.57 13.25
C TYR A 259 -68.13 -13.71 13.24
N ILE A 260 -67.33 -13.83 12.19
CA ILE A 260 -66.18 -12.96 11.93
C ILE A 260 -66.42 -12.11 10.68
N ALA A 261 -65.79 -10.93 10.62
CA ALA A 261 -65.93 -10.04 9.48
C ALA A 261 -65.11 -10.56 8.27
N SER A 262 -65.76 -10.74 7.13
CA SER A 262 -65.11 -11.22 5.89
C SER A 262 -64.10 -10.23 5.30
N SER A 263 -64.06 -8.98 5.79
CA SER A 263 -63.17 -7.93 5.30
C SER A 263 -61.73 -8.01 5.82
N GLY A 264 -61.41 -8.93 6.73
CA GLY A 264 -60.04 -9.17 7.23
C GLY A 264 -59.43 -8.06 8.09
N LYS A 265 -60.16 -6.97 8.37
CA LYS A 265 -59.66 -5.78 9.11
C LYS A 265 -59.91 -5.80 10.62
N GLY A 266 -59.99 -6.98 11.24
CA GLY A 266 -60.11 -7.07 12.70
C GLY A 266 -60.09 -8.50 13.24
N LYS A 267 -59.35 -8.72 14.34
CA LYS A 267 -59.32 -9.99 15.08
C LYS A 267 -60.42 -10.06 16.14
N LYS A 268 -61.66 -9.75 15.77
CA LYS A 268 -62.81 -9.83 16.68
C LYS A 268 -63.89 -10.76 16.15
N TYR A 269 -64.45 -11.60 17.02
CA TYR A 269 -65.65 -12.38 16.72
C TYR A 269 -66.88 -11.72 17.35
N HIS A 270 -68.03 -11.96 16.74
CA HIS A 270 -69.30 -11.30 17.03
C HIS A 270 -70.41 -12.34 17.23
N SER A 271 -71.31 -12.11 18.17
CA SER A 271 -72.47 -13.00 18.38
C SER A 271 -73.55 -12.86 17.30
N ASN A 272 -73.56 -11.76 16.55
CA ASN A 272 -74.59 -11.45 15.55
C ASN A 272 -73.94 -11.02 14.23
N PRO A 273 -74.40 -11.55 13.07
CA PRO A 273 -73.87 -11.21 11.75
C PRO A 273 -74.00 -9.73 11.35
N ASN A 274 -74.87 -8.94 12.02
CA ASN A 274 -75.09 -7.52 11.71
C ASN A 274 -74.47 -6.55 12.75
N CYS A 275 -73.59 -7.04 13.63
CA CYS A 275 -72.95 -6.23 14.65
C CYS A 275 -72.03 -5.12 14.05
N SER A 276 -72.24 -3.86 14.43
CA SER A 276 -71.35 -2.72 14.14
C SER A 276 -71.04 -2.44 12.65
N LYS A 277 -72.04 -2.52 11.76
CA LYS A 277 -71.93 -2.19 10.31
C LYS A 277 -70.85 -3.00 9.56
N MET A 278 -70.60 -4.24 9.97
CA MET A 278 -69.73 -5.13 9.20
C MET A 278 -70.47 -5.66 7.97
N ASN A 279 -69.81 -5.61 6.81
CA ASN A 279 -70.31 -6.17 5.56
C ASN A 279 -69.62 -7.51 5.31
N GLY A 280 -70.43 -8.59 5.26
CA GLY A 280 -69.94 -9.96 5.12
C GLY A 280 -69.58 -10.58 6.46
N ALA A 281 -70.37 -11.57 6.88
CA ALA A 281 -70.16 -12.35 8.10
C ALA A 281 -69.94 -13.82 7.71
N THR A 282 -68.81 -14.39 8.13
CA THR A 282 -68.54 -15.82 7.98
C THR A 282 -68.78 -16.53 9.32
N PRO A 283 -69.64 -17.56 9.38
CA PRO A 283 -69.89 -18.32 10.60
C PRO A 283 -68.72 -19.26 10.89
N LEU A 284 -68.30 -19.32 12.16
CA LEU A 284 -67.23 -20.18 12.66
C LEU A 284 -67.60 -20.66 14.08
N SER A 285 -67.02 -21.76 14.55
CA SER A 285 -67.20 -22.17 15.95
C SER A 285 -66.41 -21.25 16.90
N LYS A 286 -66.91 -21.02 18.12
CA LYS A 286 -66.24 -20.19 19.13
C LYS A 286 -64.83 -20.68 19.45
N ASP A 287 -64.64 -21.99 19.56
CA ASP A 287 -63.35 -22.60 19.92
C ASP A 287 -62.33 -22.41 18.78
N GLU A 288 -62.76 -22.57 17.54
CA GLU A 288 -61.94 -22.31 16.36
C GLU A 288 -61.59 -20.82 16.23
N ALA A 289 -62.50 -19.92 16.59
CA ALA A 289 -62.24 -18.48 16.59
C ALA A 289 -61.18 -18.09 17.63
N LEU A 290 -61.24 -18.67 18.83
CA LEU A 290 -60.24 -18.46 19.87
C LEU A 290 -58.88 -19.02 19.48
N ASN A 291 -58.84 -20.22 18.87
CA ASN A 291 -57.61 -20.84 18.38
C ASN A 291 -56.93 -20.03 17.26
N LEU A 292 -57.72 -19.34 16.43
CA LEU A 292 -57.21 -18.41 15.42
C LEU A 292 -56.83 -17.03 16.00
N GLY A 293 -56.97 -16.83 17.31
CA GLY A 293 -56.60 -15.60 18.01
C GLY A 293 -57.59 -14.46 17.84
N TYR A 294 -58.87 -14.76 17.57
CA TYR A 294 -59.93 -13.74 17.59
C TYR A 294 -60.39 -13.48 19.03
N THR A 295 -60.67 -12.22 19.31
CA THR A 295 -61.10 -11.72 20.63
C THR A 295 -62.60 -11.37 20.61
N PRO A 296 -63.32 -11.41 21.75
CA PRO A 296 -64.73 -11.04 21.76
C PRO A 296 -64.96 -9.57 21.43
N CYS A 297 -66.01 -9.27 20.67
CA CYS A 297 -66.47 -7.91 20.46
C CYS A 297 -67.26 -7.38 21.66
N GLN A 298 -66.74 -6.37 22.37
CA GLN A 298 -67.38 -5.72 23.53
C GLN A 298 -68.80 -5.16 23.31
N LYS A 299 -69.28 -5.05 22.06
CA LYS A 299 -70.64 -4.59 21.76
C LYS A 299 -71.66 -5.73 21.68
N CYS A 300 -71.18 -6.95 21.40
CA CYS A 300 -72.02 -8.10 21.06
C CYS A 300 -71.72 -9.34 21.92
N HIS A 301 -70.74 -9.23 22.84
CA HIS A 301 -70.39 -10.14 23.92
C HIS A 301 -69.93 -9.29 25.11
#